data_AF-A0A6A5SGP0-F1
#
_entry.id   AF-A0A6A5SGP0-F1
#
_cell.length_a   1.000
_cell.length_b   1.000
_cell.length_c   1.000
_cell.angle_alpha   90.00
_cell.angle_beta   90.00
_cell.angle_gamma   90.00
#
_symmetry.space_group_name_H-M   'P 1'
#
loop_
_entity.id
_entity.type
_entity.pdbx_description
1 polymer ?
#
loop_
_entity_poly.entity_id
_entity_poly.type
_entity_poly.pdbx_seq_one_letter_code
_entity_poly.pdbx_strand_id
1 'polypeptide(L)'
;MTGCGWQGRCKKGYNEEIAEFGWSFSVTVPHHNHNRAVGRAAFAQNRKRNEYLLRRIESMYQQHDTASEMLNTLLAESGNNTQLRLYDIKNEVAKLRRFDLAGQTPIEALLTFLDDF
;
A
#
# COMPACT_ATOMS: atom_id res chain seq x y z
N MET A 1 12.90 17.13 -4.60
CA MET A 1 11.62 16.88 -5.31
C MET A 1 10.49 17.39 -4.43
N THR A 2 9.69 18.34 -4.91
CA THR A 2 8.45 18.76 -4.24
C THR A 2 7.41 17.65 -4.40
N GLY A 3 6.73 17.28 -3.30
CA GLY A 3 5.68 16.26 -3.33
C GLY A 3 4.51 16.65 -4.22
N CYS A 4 3.74 15.66 -4.70
CA CYS A 4 2.51 15.92 -5.43
C CYS A 4 1.49 16.61 -4.52
N GLY A 5 0.89 17.70 -5.00
CA GLY A 5 -0.10 18.49 -4.27
C GLY A 5 -1.55 18.04 -4.49
N TRP A 6 -1.80 16.99 -5.28
CA TRP A 6 -3.16 16.51 -5.53
C TRP A 6 -3.82 16.05 -4.24
N GLN A 7 -5.04 16.51 -4.03
CA GLN A 7 -5.81 16.22 -2.82
C GLN A 7 -7.25 15.94 -3.19
N GLY A 8 -7.78 14.87 -2.62
CA GLY A 8 -9.20 14.55 -2.62
C GLY A 8 -9.71 14.44 -1.19
N ARG A 9 -11.00 14.72 -1.01
CA ARG A 9 -11.70 14.55 0.26
C ARG A 9 -12.88 13.61 0.05
N CYS A 10 -12.97 12.61 0.90
CA CYS A 10 -14.16 11.78 1.02
C CYS A 10 -14.92 12.20 2.27
N LYS A 11 -16.22 12.45 2.15
CA LYS A 11 -17.10 12.75 3.29
C LYS A 11 -18.36 11.91 3.22
N LYS A 12 -18.83 11.42 4.38
CA LYS A 12 -20.15 10.80 4.52
C LYS A 12 -21.15 11.87 4.94
N GLY A 13 -22.27 11.96 4.23
CA GLY A 13 -23.32 12.92 4.55
C GLY A 13 -24.34 13.07 3.42
N TYR A 14 -25.23 14.03 3.57
CA TYR A 14 -26.16 14.40 2.51
C TYR A 14 -25.43 15.18 1.42
N ASN A 15 -25.57 14.75 0.17
CA ASN A 15 -25.07 15.45 -1.00
C ASN A 15 -26.24 16.20 -1.66
N GLU A 16 -26.23 17.53 -1.52
CA GLU A 16 -27.27 18.40 -2.08
C GLU A 16 -27.31 18.38 -3.62
N GLU A 17 -26.21 18.08 -4.30
CA GLU A 17 -26.14 18.08 -5.77
C GLU A 17 -26.91 16.91 -6.40
N ILE A 18 -26.99 15.78 -5.70
CA ILE A 18 -27.67 14.56 -6.17
C ILE A 18 -28.86 14.17 -5.28
N ALA A 19 -29.14 14.96 -4.23
CA ALA A 19 -30.18 14.71 -3.24
C ALA A 19 -30.13 13.33 -2.56
N GLU A 20 -28.93 12.80 -2.34
CA GLU A 20 -28.73 11.48 -1.73
C GLU A 20 -27.85 11.54 -0.47
N PHE A 21 -28.16 10.68 0.49
CA PHE A 21 -27.32 10.47 1.67
C PHE A 21 -26.33 9.35 1.42
N GLY A 22 -25.04 9.64 1.49
CA GLY A 22 -24.03 8.63 1.19
C GLY A 22 -22.60 9.13 1.31
N TRP A 23 -21.68 8.39 0.71
CA TRP A 23 -20.29 8.83 0.55
C TRP A 23 -20.18 9.73 -0.68
N SER A 24 -19.52 10.86 -0.52
CA SER A 24 -19.19 11.77 -1.61
C SER A 24 -17.69 12.00 -1.65
N PHE A 25 -17.15 12.05 -2.87
CA PHE A 25 -15.74 12.29 -3.11
C PHE A 25 -15.59 13.55 -3.95
N SER A 26 -14.78 14.49 -3.48
CA SER A 26 -14.46 15.72 -4.21
C SER A 26 -12.95 15.92 -4.31
N VAL A 27 -12.51 16.47 -5.44
CA VAL A 27 -11.11 16.83 -5.66
C VAL A 27 -10.92 18.28 -5.20
N THR A 28 -10.09 18.51 -4.19
CA THR A 28 -9.82 19.85 -3.64
C THR A 28 -8.64 20.53 -4.32
N VAL A 29 -7.66 19.75 -4.78
CA VAL A 29 -6.53 20.25 -5.58
C VAL A 29 -6.39 19.37 -6.82
N PRO A 30 -6.80 19.84 -8.01
CA PRO A 30 -6.87 19.00 -9.21
C PRO A 30 -5.53 18.85 -9.94
N HIS A 31 -4.53 19.65 -9.59
CA HIS A 31 -3.27 19.73 -10.32
C HIS A 31 -2.24 18.70 -9.82
N HIS A 32 -1.53 18.10 -10.77
CA HIS A 32 -0.35 17.27 -10.52
C HIS A 32 0.91 17.99 -11.00
N ASN A 33 2.03 17.78 -10.32
CA ASN A 33 3.35 18.25 -10.76
C ASN A 33 4.13 17.17 -11.53
N HIS A 34 3.44 16.12 -11.98
CA HIS A 34 4.00 15.01 -12.76
C HIS A 34 2.94 14.47 -13.71
N ASN A 35 3.38 13.74 -14.73
CA ASN A 35 2.49 13.07 -15.67
C ASN A 35 1.60 12.03 -14.94
N ARG A 36 0.42 11.77 -15.50
CA ARG A 36 -0.47 10.72 -15.00
C ARG A 36 0.26 9.36 -14.99
N ALA A 37 0.02 8.58 -13.94
CA ALA A 37 0.46 7.19 -13.89
C ALA A 37 -0.30 6.38 -14.94
N VAL A 38 0.41 5.81 -15.94
CA VAL A 38 -0.20 4.97 -16.99
C VAL A 38 0.29 3.53 -16.84
N GLY A 39 -0.65 2.58 -16.87
CA GLY A 39 -0.35 1.15 -16.80
C GLY A 39 -0.25 0.62 -15.37
N ARG A 40 -0.40 -0.71 -15.22
CA ARG A 40 -0.45 -1.36 -13.90
C ARG A 40 0.81 -1.08 -13.08
N ALA A 41 2.00 -1.18 -13.69
CA ALA A 41 3.29 -1.01 -13.01
C ALA A 41 3.57 0.42 -12.48
N ALA A 42 2.82 1.43 -12.93
CA ALA A 42 2.95 2.78 -12.41
C ALA A 42 2.52 2.88 -10.93
N PHE A 43 1.65 1.97 -10.48
CA PHE A 43 1.20 1.86 -9.10
C PHE A 43 2.13 0.91 -8.33
N ALA A 44 2.65 1.36 -7.18
CA ALA A 44 3.59 0.56 -6.37
C ALA A 44 3.01 -0.80 -5.99
N GLN A 45 1.72 -0.88 -5.62
CA GLN A 45 1.05 -2.15 -5.29
C GLN A 45 1.04 -3.17 -6.43
N ASN A 46 1.18 -2.73 -7.67
CA ASN A 46 1.09 -3.57 -8.86
C ASN A 46 2.45 -3.88 -9.48
N ARG A 47 3.54 -3.36 -8.93
CA ARG A 47 4.89 -3.71 -9.38
C ARG A 47 5.14 -5.18 -9.07
N LYS A 48 5.44 -5.97 -10.10
CA LYS A 48 5.86 -7.37 -9.94
C LYS A 48 7.32 -7.41 -9.52
N ARG A 49 7.65 -8.32 -8.62
CA ARG A 49 9.02 -8.62 -8.18
C ARG A 49 9.41 -10.02 -8.63
N ASN A 50 10.71 -10.29 -8.62
CA ASN A 50 11.23 -11.63 -8.84
C ASN A 50 10.63 -12.57 -7.77
N GLU A 51 10.20 -13.78 -8.17
CA GLU A 51 9.61 -14.78 -7.28
C GLU A 51 10.53 -15.16 -6.11
N TYR A 52 11.85 -15.25 -6.34
CA TYR A 52 12.83 -15.52 -5.29
C TYR A 52 12.75 -14.48 -4.17
N LEU A 53 12.75 -13.19 -4.56
CA LEU A 53 12.66 -12.08 -3.63
C LEU A 53 11.34 -12.09 -2.85
N LEU A 54 10.23 -12.40 -3.53
CA LEU A 54 8.91 -12.49 -2.89
C LEU A 54 8.89 -13.59 -1.83
N ARG A 55 9.38 -14.79 -2.15
CA ARG A 55 9.45 -15.91 -1.19
C ARG A 55 10.34 -15.58 0.00
N ARG A 56 11.46 -14.87 -0.23
CA ARG A 56 12.36 -14.46 0.85
C ARG A 56 11.69 -13.45 1.78
N ILE A 57 11.01 -12.44 1.23
CA ILE A 57 10.22 -11.46 2.00
C ILE A 57 9.11 -12.17 2.79
N GLU A 58 8.39 -13.11 2.18
CA GLU A 58 7.33 -13.89 2.83
C GLU A 58 7.88 -14.71 4.01
N SER A 59 9.01 -15.40 3.83
CA SER A 59 9.66 -16.15 4.90
C SER A 59 10.06 -15.27 6.08
N MET A 60 10.64 -14.08 5.83
CA MET A 60 11.02 -13.14 6.90
C MET A 60 9.79 -12.51 7.55
N TYR A 61 8.72 -12.27 6.78
CA TYR A 61 7.45 -11.78 7.30
C TYR A 61 6.83 -12.77 8.30
N GLN A 62 6.87 -14.07 7.99
CA GLN A 62 6.42 -15.14 8.90
C GLN A 62 7.31 -15.25 10.16
N GLN A 63 8.56 -14.79 10.09
CA GLN A 63 9.48 -14.69 11.24
C GLN A 63 9.28 -13.40 12.05
N HIS A 64 8.35 -12.54 11.64
CA HIS A 64 8.07 -11.23 12.24
C HIS A 64 9.22 -10.22 12.14
N ASP A 65 10.11 -10.37 11.17
CA ASP A 65 11.15 -9.38 10.90
C ASP A 65 10.52 -8.03 10.53
N THR A 66 11.21 -6.93 10.85
CA THR A 66 10.82 -5.60 10.39
C THR A 66 11.23 -5.39 8.92
N ALA A 67 10.52 -4.50 8.22
CA ALA A 67 10.86 -4.16 6.83
C ALA A 67 12.31 -3.64 6.66
N SER A 68 12.88 -3.04 7.71
CA SER A 68 14.27 -2.57 7.72
C SER A 68 15.26 -3.73 7.84
N GLU A 69 14.99 -4.69 8.73
CA GLU A 69 15.79 -5.91 8.87
C GLU A 69 15.76 -6.73 7.57
N MET A 70 14.57 -6.93 7.01
CA MET A 70 14.40 -7.60 5.72
C MET A 70 15.24 -6.95 4.62
N LEU A 71 15.21 -5.61 4.52
CA LEU A 71 15.99 -4.89 3.52
C LEU A 71 17.49 -5.13 3.71
N ASN A 72 17.98 -5.01 4.95
CA ASN A 72 19.40 -5.18 5.26
C ASN A 72 19.87 -6.60 4.93
N THR A 73 19.09 -7.61 5.32
CA THR A 73 19.36 -9.02 4.99
C THR A 73 19.43 -9.22 3.47
N LEU A 74 18.44 -8.71 2.72
CA LEU A 74 18.39 -8.86 1.28
C LEU A 74 19.54 -8.13 0.57
N LEU A 75 19.94 -6.95 1.04
CA LEU A 75 21.09 -6.23 0.50
C LEU A 75 22.41 -6.97 0.78
N ALA A 76 22.54 -7.58 1.96
CA ALA A 76 23.69 -8.40 2.30
C ALA A 76 23.78 -9.67 1.46
N GLU A 77 22.65 -10.35 1.23
CA GLU A 77 22.58 -11.59 0.41
C GLU A 77 22.83 -11.33 -1.08
N SER A 78 22.38 -10.19 -1.60
CA SER A 78 22.39 -9.91 -3.05
C SER A 78 23.57 -9.07 -3.52
N GLY A 79 24.36 -8.52 -2.59
CA GLY A 79 25.41 -7.54 -2.87
C GLY A 79 24.91 -6.30 -3.64
N ASN A 80 25.78 -5.72 -4.48
CA ASN A 80 25.50 -4.47 -5.22
C ASN A 80 24.49 -4.63 -6.37
N ASN A 81 23.95 -5.82 -6.61
CA ASN A 81 23.18 -6.12 -7.82
C ASN A 81 21.67 -5.87 -7.70
N THR A 82 21.19 -5.38 -6.56
CA THR A 82 19.74 -5.22 -6.33
C THR A 82 19.40 -3.78 -5.96
N GLN A 83 18.65 -3.09 -6.82
CA GLN A 83 18.09 -1.76 -6.54
C GLN A 83 16.84 -1.88 -5.66
N LEU A 84 16.99 -2.44 -4.46
CA LEU A 84 15.90 -2.59 -3.51
C LEU A 84 15.88 -1.40 -2.55
N ARG A 85 14.71 -0.81 -2.31
CA ARG A 85 14.55 0.24 -1.30
C ARG A 85 13.55 -0.20 -0.23
N LEU A 86 13.60 0.47 0.92
CA LEU A 86 12.70 0.19 2.03
C LEU A 86 11.21 0.30 1.65
N TYR A 87 10.87 1.24 0.77
CA TYR A 87 9.49 1.40 0.31
C TYR A 87 8.99 0.18 -0.49
N ASP A 88 9.90 -0.53 -1.18
CA ASP A 88 9.56 -1.74 -1.93
C ASP A 88 9.20 -2.87 -0.95
N ILE A 89 10.01 -3.08 0.10
CA ILE A 89 9.73 -4.08 1.14
C ILE A 89 8.41 -3.78 1.85
N LYS A 90 8.21 -2.53 2.27
CA LYS A 90 6.98 -2.11 2.96
C LYS A 90 5.73 -2.38 2.12
N ASN A 91 5.82 -2.18 0.80
CA ASN A 91 4.73 -2.46 -0.11
C ASN A 91 4.42 -3.96 -0.21
N GLU A 92 5.43 -4.83 -0.27
CA GLU A 92 5.20 -6.28 -0.27
C GLU A 92 4.65 -6.78 1.08
N VAL A 93 5.20 -6.30 2.19
CA VAL A 93 4.67 -6.60 3.54
C VAL A 93 3.21 -6.17 3.69
N ALA A 94 2.84 -5.01 3.14
CA ALA A 94 1.46 -4.54 3.17
C ALA A 94 0.52 -5.45 2.37
N LYS A 95 0.97 -6.06 1.27
CA LYS A 95 0.18 -7.05 0.51
C LYS A 95 0.01 -8.34 1.30
N LEU A 96 1.07 -8.83 1.95
CA LEU A 96 1.01 -10.02 2.80
C LEU A 96 0.04 -9.83 3.96
N ARG A 97 0.15 -8.72 4.70
CA ARG A 97 -0.82 -8.37 5.76
C ARG A 97 -2.25 -8.33 5.24
N ARG A 98 -2.47 -7.73 4.08
CA ARG A 98 -3.80 -7.67 3.49
C ARG A 98 -4.34 -9.05 3.14
N PHE A 99 -3.48 -9.96 2.70
CA PHE A 99 -3.85 -11.35 2.43
C PHE A 99 -4.24 -12.07 3.73
N ASP A 100 -3.44 -11.93 4.80
CA ASP A 100 -3.74 -12.53 6.11
C ASP A 100 -5.05 -12.01 6.70
N LEU A 101 -5.39 -10.74 6.45
CA LEU A 101 -6.63 -10.11 6.87
C LEU A 101 -7.78 -10.31 5.86
N ALA A 102 -7.71 -11.33 4.99
CA ALA A 102 -8.74 -11.64 3.99
C ALA A 102 -9.18 -10.43 3.12
N GLY A 103 -8.27 -9.51 2.82
CA GLY A 103 -8.52 -8.30 2.04
C GLY A 103 -8.80 -7.04 2.86
N GLN A 104 -9.05 -7.18 4.16
CA GLN A 104 -9.41 -6.11 5.08
C GLN A 104 -8.21 -5.24 5.46
N THR A 105 -8.49 -4.00 5.82
CA THR A 105 -7.56 -3.13 6.56
C THR A 105 -7.45 -3.59 8.02
N PRO A 106 -6.36 -3.26 8.74
CA PRO A 106 -6.25 -3.57 10.18
C PRO A 106 -7.41 -3.00 11.00
N ILE A 107 -7.78 -1.76 10.67
CA ILE A 107 -9.13 -1.19 10.66
C ILE A 107 -10.30 -2.17 10.82
N GLU A 108 -10.76 -2.58 9.65
CA GLU A 108 -11.91 -3.45 9.42
C GLU A 108 -11.75 -4.82 10.10
N ALA A 109 -10.54 -5.38 10.10
CA ALA A 109 -10.28 -6.66 10.75
C ALA A 109 -10.47 -6.58 12.28
N LEU A 110 -9.99 -5.51 12.91
CA LEU A 110 -10.21 -5.27 14.33
C LEU A 110 -11.69 -5.08 14.64
N LEU A 111 -12.41 -4.30 13.83
CA LEU A 111 -13.86 -4.10 14.01
C LEU A 111 -14.63 -5.42 13.88
N THR A 112 -14.31 -6.22 12.86
CA THR A 112 -14.92 -7.55 12.66
C THR A 112 -14.65 -8.46 13.86
N PHE A 113 -13.41 -8.51 14.33
CA PHE A 113 -13.04 -9.29 15.52
C PHE A 113 -13.81 -8.83 16.78
N LEU A 114 -14.00 -7.52 16.96
CA LEU A 114 -14.73 -6.97 18.11
C LEU A 114 -16.24 -7.16 18.00
N ASP A 115 -16.80 -7.26 16.80
CA ASP A 115 -18.23 -7.56 16.59
C ASP A 115 -18.54 -9.05 16.84
N ASP A 116 -17.57 -9.94 16.60
CA ASP A 116 -17.71 -11.39 16.79
C ASP A 116 -17.51 -11.88 18.24
N PHE A 117 -17.05 -11.01 19.17
CA PHE A 117 -16.77 -11.30 20.58
C PHE A 117 -17.63 -10.46 21.54
#